data_AF-A0A9R1KUS2-F1
#
_entry.id   AF-A0A9R1KUS2-F1
#
_cell.length_a   1.000
_cell.length_b   1.000
_cell.length_c   1.000
_cell.angle_alpha   90.00
_cell.angle_beta   90.00
_cell.angle_gamma   90.00
#
_symmetry.space_group_name_H-M   'P 1'
#
loop_
_entity.id
_entity.type
_entity.pdbx_description
1 polymer ?
#
loop_
_entity_poly.entity_id
_entity_poly.type
_entity_poly.pdbx_seq_one_letter_code
_entity_poly.pdbx_strand_id
1 'polypeptide(L)'
;MSTSDVKIKLLTYNVWSNEHVAVYRRMQSISDLIASHDPDIIFLQEVTCYIKDIIRRSPWWRQYREFTRPAPGLILLTKLHKVDPRHIDPGPAWLRPPPTPEGFLSAFLDSERGSTDTNGVEHDCRLYLVCCDHRLHVATCSPEPTQSAIRSVDRINRAHEYLGHFGKCSISDHNVVLAGDMNWDDDLDGPFPIPVGSGWVDAWCELRGGDGAGGWTYDSVANPMLRGFKPGRTRPDRFLCKLRDFDLDSIRMVGTEAIPGVTYYDDKGDVLPVLPSHRFGLLLTISPKQA
;
A
#
# COMPACT_ATOMS: atom_id res chain seq x y z
N MET A 1 -27.96 -8.42 -1.16
CA MET A 1 -27.18 -7.74 -2.22
C MET A 1 -26.59 -8.82 -3.09
N SER A 2 -26.70 -8.70 -4.41
CA SER A 2 -25.98 -9.60 -5.32
C SER A 2 -24.49 -9.47 -5.03
N THR A 3 -23.75 -10.58 -4.95
CA THR A 3 -22.29 -10.60 -4.73
C THR A 3 -21.52 -9.86 -5.83
N SER A 4 -22.16 -9.59 -6.98
CA SER A 4 -21.61 -8.86 -8.12
C SER A 4 -21.42 -7.35 -7.93
N ASP A 5 -22.01 -6.73 -6.90
CA ASP A 5 -21.93 -5.27 -6.67
C ASP A 5 -20.87 -4.86 -5.64
N VAL A 6 -20.20 -5.83 -5.03
CA VAL A 6 -19.19 -5.54 -4.01
C VAL A 6 -17.88 -5.16 -4.67
N LYS A 7 -17.39 -3.95 -4.40
CA LYS A 7 -16.06 -3.48 -4.82
C LYS A 7 -15.15 -3.34 -3.60
N ILE A 8 -13.92 -3.83 -3.71
CA ILE A 8 -12.89 -3.68 -2.69
C ILE A 8 -11.92 -2.58 -3.15
N LYS A 9 -11.73 -1.57 -2.32
CA LYS A 9 -10.81 -0.45 -2.55
C LYS A 9 -9.54 -0.62 -1.74
N LEU A 10 -8.40 -0.49 -2.41
CA LEU A 10 -7.08 -0.61 -1.82
C LEU A 10 -6.30 0.68 -2.09
N LEU A 11 -5.75 1.30 -1.04
CA LEU A 11 -4.94 2.51 -1.13
C LEU A 11 -3.50 2.21 -0.74
N THR A 12 -2.52 2.55 -1.57
CA THR A 12 -1.10 2.61 -1.14
C THR A 12 -0.59 4.04 -1.19
N TYR A 13 0.14 4.45 -0.15
CA TYR A 13 0.67 5.80 -0.05
C TYR A 13 1.92 5.90 0.83
N ASN A 14 3.06 6.26 0.24
CA ASN A 14 4.21 6.80 0.98
C ASN A 14 3.88 8.22 1.46
N VAL A 15 3.78 8.39 2.79
CA VAL A 15 3.26 9.63 3.42
C VAL A 15 4.34 10.61 3.85
N TRP A 16 5.61 10.19 3.81
CA TRP A 16 6.69 11.06 4.22
C TRP A 16 6.96 12.13 3.18
N SER A 17 7.61 13.22 3.59
CA SER A 17 8.18 14.26 2.73
C SER A 17 8.75 15.30 3.66
N ASN A 18 10.05 15.62 3.58
CA ASN A 18 10.73 16.65 4.39
C ASN A 18 9.94 17.07 5.63
N GLU A 19 10.00 16.26 6.69
CA GLU A 19 8.99 16.24 7.76
C GLU A 19 8.77 17.60 8.44
N HIS A 20 9.73 18.52 8.38
CA HIS A 20 9.61 19.87 8.91
C HIS A 20 8.64 20.76 8.11
N VAL A 21 8.31 20.40 6.86
CA VAL A 21 7.42 21.15 5.99
C VAL A 21 5.97 20.76 6.24
N ALA A 22 5.28 21.59 7.00
CA ALA A 22 3.82 21.57 7.20
C ALA A 22 3.21 20.18 7.50
N VAL A 23 3.96 19.29 8.17
CA VAL A 23 3.58 17.88 8.37
C VAL A 23 2.18 17.71 8.95
N TYR A 24 1.78 18.54 9.91
CA TYR A 24 0.42 18.47 10.45
C TYR A 24 -0.65 18.71 9.38
N ARG A 25 -0.49 19.72 8.52
CA ARG A 25 -1.41 20.02 7.41
C ARG A 25 -1.37 18.95 6.33
N ARG A 26 -0.18 18.42 6.02
CA ARG A 26 -0.03 17.30 5.09
C ARG A 26 -0.75 16.05 5.58
N MET A 27 -0.58 15.68 6.84
CA MET A 27 -1.24 14.51 7.42
C MET A 27 -2.75 14.69 7.54
N GLN A 28 -3.24 15.93 7.78
CA GLN A 28 -4.65 16.25 7.64
C GLN A 28 -5.14 16.00 6.21
N SER A 29 -4.43 16.51 5.20
CA SER A 29 -4.81 16.29 3.80
C SER A 29 -4.82 14.81 3.40
N ILE A 30 -3.83 14.02 3.83
CA ILE A 30 -3.82 12.56 3.61
C ILE A 30 -5.00 11.90 4.35
N SER A 31 -5.30 12.31 5.57
CA SER A 31 -6.47 11.84 6.31
C SER A 31 -7.78 12.14 5.57
N ASP A 32 -7.92 13.34 4.99
CA ASP A 32 -9.10 13.72 4.21
C ASP A 32 -9.21 12.90 2.91
N LEU A 33 -8.07 12.60 2.27
CA LEU A 33 -8.02 11.67 1.13
C LEU A 33 -8.50 10.27 1.54
N ILE A 34 -8.01 9.73 2.67
CA ILE A 34 -8.45 8.43 3.17
C ILE A 34 -9.96 8.45 3.47
N ALA A 35 -10.44 9.46 4.19
CA ALA A 35 -11.85 9.59 4.55
C ALA A 35 -12.78 9.72 3.32
N SER A 36 -12.37 10.48 2.31
CA SER A 36 -13.17 10.70 1.09
C SER A 36 -13.22 9.47 0.17
N HIS A 37 -12.15 8.69 0.13
CA HIS A 37 -12.07 7.50 -0.73
C HIS A 37 -12.63 6.24 -0.06
N ASP A 38 -12.61 6.23 1.28
CA ASP A 38 -13.12 5.17 2.14
C ASP A 38 -12.56 3.78 1.74
N PRO A 39 -11.22 3.61 1.70
CA PRO A 39 -10.61 2.36 1.26
C PRO A 39 -10.84 1.24 2.28
N ASP A 40 -10.95 0.00 1.81
CA ASP A 40 -11.07 -1.18 2.67
C ASP A 40 -9.71 -1.61 3.22
N ILE A 41 -8.64 -1.35 2.46
CA ILE A 41 -7.26 -1.71 2.81
C ILE A 41 -6.34 -0.52 2.52
N ILE A 42 -5.46 -0.19 3.46
CA ILE A 42 -4.51 0.93 3.35
C ILE A 42 -3.10 0.43 3.63
N PHE A 43 -2.19 0.73 2.71
CA PHE A 43 -0.76 0.49 2.81
C PHE A 43 -0.06 1.85 2.96
N LEU A 44 0.53 2.14 4.12
CA LEU A 44 1.30 3.36 4.34
C LEU A 44 2.79 3.04 4.48
N GLN A 45 3.62 3.80 3.78
CA GLN A 45 5.08 3.69 3.81
C GLN A 45 5.72 4.98 4.37
N GLU A 46 6.97 4.85 4.82
CA GLU A 46 7.76 5.89 5.49
C GLU A 46 7.06 6.57 6.68
N VAL A 47 6.31 5.78 7.46
CA VAL A 47 5.58 6.31 8.62
C VAL A 47 6.51 6.49 9.82
N THR A 48 6.87 7.75 10.13
CA THR A 48 7.57 8.10 11.36
C THR A 48 6.65 8.07 12.59
N CYS A 49 7.22 8.01 13.79
CA CYS A 49 6.44 8.03 15.04
C CYS A 49 5.54 9.26 15.13
N TYR A 50 6.04 10.44 14.71
CA TYR A 50 5.28 11.68 14.76
C TYR A 50 4.15 11.71 13.74
N ILE A 51 4.40 11.24 12.52
CA ILE A 51 3.36 11.07 11.49
C ILE A 51 2.25 10.13 12.02
N LYS A 52 2.63 8.98 12.58
CA LYS A 52 1.69 8.02 13.17
C LYS A 52 0.84 8.67 14.27
N ASP A 53 1.46 9.45 15.14
CA ASP A 53 0.78 10.17 16.22
C ASP A 53 -0.24 11.21 15.75
N ILE A 54 -0.07 11.77 14.56
CA ILE A 54 -1.02 12.68 13.92
C ILE A 54 -2.15 11.88 13.27
N ILE A 55 -1.83 10.95 12.37
CA ILE A 55 -2.83 10.20 11.59
C ILE A 55 -3.76 9.39 12.50
N ARG A 56 -3.25 8.81 13.60
CA ARG A 56 -4.07 8.03 14.55
C ARG A 56 -5.17 8.82 15.25
N ARG A 57 -5.10 10.17 15.21
CA ARG A 57 -6.13 11.05 15.78
C ARG A 57 -7.31 11.26 14.83
N SER A 58 -7.20 10.80 13.58
CA SER A 58 -8.24 10.95 12.57
C SER A 58 -9.49 10.13 12.96
N PRO A 59 -10.71 10.64 12.72
CA PRO A 59 -11.94 9.94 13.11
C PRO A 59 -12.09 8.54 12.51
N TRP A 60 -11.58 8.34 11.29
CA TRP A 60 -11.64 7.06 10.59
C TRP A 60 -10.69 6.01 11.19
N TRP A 61 -9.62 6.39 11.90
CA TRP A 61 -8.59 5.44 12.36
C TRP A 61 -9.16 4.27 13.17
N ARG A 62 -10.13 4.56 14.06
CA ARG A 62 -10.78 3.54 14.91
C ARG A 62 -11.62 2.53 14.12
N GLN A 63 -11.92 2.81 12.86
CA GLN A 63 -12.61 1.90 11.96
C GLN A 63 -11.65 0.91 11.31
N TYR A 64 -10.34 1.01 11.54
CA TYR A 64 -9.34 0.14 10.95
C TYR A 64 -8.60 -0.66 12.03
N ARG A 65 -8.26 -1.91 11.67
CA ARG A 65 -7.27 -2.70 12.40
C ARG A 65 -5.89 -2.45 11.82
N GLU A 66 -4.94 -2.21 12.70
CA GLU A 66 -3.55 -1.92 12.39
C GLU A 66 -2.67 -3.17 12.46
N PHE A 67 -1.79 -3.30 11.47
CA PHE A 67 -0.67 -4.24 11.43
C PHE A 67 0.60 -3.42 11.24
N THR A 68 1.55 -3.62 12.15
CA THR A 68 2.86 -2.98 12.10
C THR A 68 3.93 -3.91 12.62
N ARG A 69 5.17 -3.71 12.18
CA ARG A 69 6.34 -4.25 12.85
C ARG A 69 6.70 -3.40 14.08
N PRO A 70 7.53 -3.92 15.01
CA PRO A 70 8.05 -3.13 16.13
C PRO A 70 8.86 -1.91 15.68
N ALA A 71 9.52 -2.00 14.51
CA ALA A 71 10.21 -0.88 13.90
C ALA A 71 9.23 0.01 13.10
N PRO A 72 9.34 1.35 13.19
CA PRO A 72 8.52 2.28 12.42
C PRO A 72 8.83 2.17 10.92
N GLY A 73 7.90 2.65 10.08
CA GLY A 73 8.11 2.76 8.63
C GLY A 73 7.00 2.17 7.77
N LEU A 74 6.39 1.05 8.17
CA LEU A 74 5.29 0.42 7.42
C LEU A 74 4.06 0.24 8.31
N ILE A 75 2.91 0.67 7.80
CA ILE A 75 1.60 0.42 8.41
C ILE A 75 0.68 -0.21 7.37
N LEU A 76 0.08 -1.35 7.72
CA LEU A 76 -1.04 -1.93 6.98
C LEU A 76 -2.30 -1.75 7.83
N LEU A 77 -3.33 -1.14 7.25
CA LEU A 77 -4.63 -0.94 7.89
C LEU A 77 -5.71 -1.66 7.09
N THR A 78 -6.66 -2.24 7.80
CA THR A 78 -7.79 -2.97 7.20
C THR A 78 -9.07 -2.54 7.87
N LYS A 79 -10.08 -2.22 7.07
CA LYS A 79 -11.33 -1.68 7.60
C LYS A 79 -12.10 -2.78 8.35
N LEU A 80 -12.59 -2.42 9.52
CA LEU A 80 -13.47 -3.25 10.34
C LEU A 80 -14.89 -3.16 9.75
N HIS A 81 -15.21 -4.03 8.80
CA HIS A 81 -16.60 -4.21 8.39
C HIS A 81 -17.37 -4.90 9.52
N LYS A 82 -18.55 -4.36 9.88
CA LYS A 82 -19.42 -4.76 11.02
C LYS A 82 -19.13 -6.16 11.57
N VAL A 83 -18.23 -6.25 12.54
CA VAL A 83 -18.08 -7.40 13.42
C VAL A 83 -18.98 -7.18 14.63
N ASP A 84 -19.72 -8.22 15.05
CA ASP A 84 -20.49 -8.23 16.30
C ASP A 84 -19.62 -7.70 17.45
N PRO A 85 -20.01 -6.61 18.14
CA PRO A 85 -19.19 -5.93 19.15
C PRO A 85 -18.84 -6.80 20.37
N ARG A 86 -19.41 -8.00 20.49
CA ARG A 86 -19.18 -8.93 21.63
C ARG A 86 -17.87 -9.72 21.58
N HIS A 87 -17.08 -9.65 20.51
CA HIS A 87 -15.85 -10.47 20.37
C HIS A 87 -14.63 -9.67 19.88
N ILE A 88 -14.59 -8.37 20.16
CA ILE A 88 -13.36 -7.58 20.03
C ILE A 88 -12.49 -7.91 21.23
N ASP A 89 -11.76 -9.04 21.19
CA ASP A 89 -10.68 -9.28 22.13
C ASP A 89 -9.44 -8.48 21.65
N PRO A 90 -8.99 -7.46 22.40
CA PRO A 90 -7.83 -6.64 22.07
C PRO A 90 -6.53 -7.35 22.48
N GLY A 91 -6.44 -8.66 22.25
CA GLY A 91 -5.26 -9.43 22.58
C GLY A 91 -4.04 -8.97 21.77
N PRO A 92 -2.85 -8.85 22.38
CA PRO A 92 -1.62 -8.55 21.68
C PRO A 92 -1.17 -9.84 20.98
N ALA A 93 -1.87 -10.21 19.90
CA ALA A 93 -1.37 -11.22 19.00
C ALA A 93 -0.18 -10.60 18.27
N TRP A 94 1.00 -10.76 18.88
CA TRP A 94 2.26 -10.62 18.19
C TRP A 94 2.21 -11.55 16.99
N LEU A 95 1.81 -11.01 15.84
CA LEU A 95 2.11 -11.58 14.55
C LEU A 95 3.60 -11.83 14.54
N ARG A 96 4.02 -13.08 14.66
CA ARG A 96 5.21 -13.51 13.96
C ARG A 96 4.72 -13.76 12.54
N PRO A 97 4.78 -12.78 11.62
CA PRO A 97 4.67 -13.16 10.23
C PRO A 97 5.75 -14.24 9.98
N PRO A 98 5.50 -15.24 9.12
CA PRO A 98 6.59 -16.10 8.65
C PRO A 98 7.77 -15.19 8.28
N PRO A 99 9.04 -15.55 8.51
CA PRO A 99 10.17 -14.63 8.35
C PRO A 99 10.05 -13.84 7.04
N THR A 100 9.59 -12.60 7.19
CA THR A 100 9.25 -11.74 6.06
C THR A 100 10.51 -10.95 5.72
N PRO A 101 10.80 -10.74 4.41
CA PRO A 101 11.95 -9.95 4.01
C PRO A 101 11.95 -8.58 4.70
N GLU A 102 13.11 -7.96 4.81
CA GLU A 102 13.19 -6.60 5.34
C GLU A 102 12.36 -5.62 4.50
N GLY A 103 11.79 -4.60 5.17
CA GLY A 103 10.92 -3.63 4.50
C GLY A 103 9.67 -4.26 3.89
N PHE A 104 9.13 -5.34 4.47
CA PHE A 104 7.94 -6.05 3.99
C PHE A 104 6.95 -6.32 5.13
N LEU A 105 5.66 -6.20 4.90
CA LEU A 105 4.62 -6.49 5.89
C LEU A 105 3.46 -7.15 5.18
N SER A 106 2.99 -8.30 5.67
CA SER A 106 1.88 -9.04 5.04
C SER A 106 0.84 -9.50 6.05
N ALA A 107 -0.39 -9.69 5.58
CA ALA A 107 -1.51 -10.22 6.34
C ALA A 107 -2.48 -11.01 5.45
N PHE A 108 -3.10 -12.04 6.01
CA PHE A 108 -4.16 -12.82 5.37
C PHE A 108 -5.54 -12.29 5.77
N LEU A 109 -6.39 -12.05 4.78
CA LEU A 109 -7.79 -11.65 4.94
C LEU A 109 -8.67 -12.81 4.46
N ASP A 110 -9.60 -13.26 5.31
CA ASP A 110 -10.44 -14.45 5.08
C ASP A 110 -11.91 -14.11 5.36
N SER A 111 -12.84 -14.86 4.77
CA SER A 111 -14.28 -14.70 4.95
C SER A 111 -14.84 -15.56 6.08
N GLU A 112 -14.23 -16.72 6.36
CA GLU A 112 -14.80 -17.73 7.27
C GLU A 112 -14.33 -17.65 8.73
N ARG A 113 -15.30 -17.69 9.65
CA ARG A 113 -15.06 -17.92 11.09
C ARG A 113 -14.62 -19.36 11.33
N GLY A 114 -13.43 -19.52 11.91
CA GLY A 114 -13.06 -20.70 12.70
C GLY A 114 -12.70 -21.94 11.89
N SER A 115 -11.41 -22.23 11.81
CA SER A 115 -10.95 -23.62 11.84
C SER A 115 -9.92 -23.71 12.95
N THR A 116 -10.29 -24.32 14.06
CA THR A 116 -9.31 -24.90 14.98
C THR A 116 -8.52 -25.93 14.19
N ASP A 117 -7.19 -25.88 14.24
CA ASP A 117 -6.39 -26.99 13.79
C ASP A 117 -6.67 -28.22 14.68
N THR A 118 -6.20 -29.40 14.26
CA THR A 118 -6.37 -30.65 15.01
C THR A 118 -5.69 -30.65 16.39
N ASN A 119 -4.95 -29.59 16.73
CA ASN A 119 -4.20 -29.43 17.97
C ASN A 119 -4.75 -28.32 18.87
N GLY A 120 -5.87 -27.67 18.50
CA GLY A 120 -6.51 -26.63 19.29
C GLY A 120 -5.69 -25.34 19.44
N VAL A 121 -4.71 -25.08 18.56
CA VAL A 121 -3.93 -23.84 18.60
C VAL A 121 -4.49 -22.85 17.58
N GLU A 122 -4.98 -21.72 18.09
CA GLU A 122 -5.47 -20.60 17.29
C GLU A 122 -4.27 -19.84 16.70
N HIS A 123 -3.77 -20.34 15.57
CA HIS A 123 -2.78 -19.64 14.77
C HIS A 123 -3.47 -18.93 13.63
N ASP A 124 -4.02 -17.73 13.82
CA ASP A 124 -4.17 -16.89 12.63
C ASP A 124 -4.47 -15.42 12.87
N CYS A 125 -3.81 -14.59 12.06
CA CYS A 125 -4.11 -13.17 11.95
C CYS A 125 -5.06 -12.92 10.81
N ARG A 126 -6.18 -13.64 10.88
CA ARG A 126 -7.28 -13.53 9.95
C ARG A 126 -8.09 -12.28 10.27
N LEU A 127 -8.42 -11.58 9.21
CA LEU A 127 -9.33 -10.46 9.22
C LEU A 127 -10.46 -10.70 8.26
N TYR A 128 -11.65 -10.38 8.73
CA TYR A 128 -12.89 -10.64 8.05
C TYR A 128 -13.22 -9.51 7.08
N LEU A 129 -12.93 -9.73 5.79
CA LEU A 129 -13.55 -8.94 4.74
C LEU A 129 -14.99 -9.42 4.61
N VAL A 130 -15.93 -8.71 5.25
CA VAL A 130 -17.36 -9.07 5.29
C VAL A 130 -18.03 -9.03 3.90
N CYS A 131 -17.29 -8.62 2.87
CA CYS A 131 -17.84 -8.25 1.59
C CYS A 131 -17.75 -9.37 0.52
N CYS A 132 -16.94 -10.41 0.71
CA CYS A 132 -16.84 -11.52 -0.24
C CYS A 132 -16.38 -12.83 0.41
N ASP A 133 -16.82 -13.97 -0.12
CA ASP A 133 -16.41 -15.31 0.33
C ASP A 133 -14.97 -15.69 -0.09
N HIS A 134 -14.23 -14.76 -0.70
CA HIS A 134 -12.90 -15.00 -1.24
C HIS A 134 -11.79 -14.48 -0.33
N ARG A 135 -10.77 -15.31 -0.13
CA ARG A 135 -9.55 -14.97 0.60
C ARG A 135 -8.69 -13.99 -0.18
N LEU A 136 -8.07 -13.06 0.53
CA LEU A 136 -7.13 -12.08 -0.01
C LEU A 136 -5.89 -11.98 0.88
N HIS A 137 -4.71 -12.31 0.34
CA HIS A 137 -3.44 -12.06 0.98
C HIS A 137 -2.92 -10.69 0.52
N VAL A 138 -2.72 -9.78 1.46
CA VAL A 138 -2.18 -8.45 1.16
C VAL A 138 -0.81 -8.23 1.78
N ALA A 139 0.04 -7.49 1.08
CA ALA A 139 1.33 -7.08 1.61
C ALA A 139 1.73 -5.68 1.15
N THR A 140 2.53 -5.01 1.97
CA THR A 140 3.24 -3.78 1.61
C THR A 140 4.72 -3.92 1.75
N CYS A 141 5.44 -3.20 0.89
CA CYS A 141 6.87 -3.03 0.99
C CYS A 141 7.30 -1.57 0.92
N SER A 142 8.49 -1.32 1.45
CA SER A 142 9.28 -0.10 1.31
C SER A 142 10.74 -0.52 1.51
N PRO A 143 11.44 -0.95 0.45
CA PRO A 143 12.87 -1.20 0.55
C PRO A 143 13.58 0.12 0.84
N GLU A 144 14.79 0.07 1.40
CA GLU A 144 15.52 1.29 1.73
C GLU A 144 15.69 2.20 0.49
N PRO A 145 15.41 3.51 0.62
CA PRO A 145 15.57 4.46 -0.47
C PRO A 145 17.03 4.49 -0.89
N THR A 146 17.30 4.14 -2.14
CA THR A 146 18.67 3.99 -2.65
C THR A 146 18.81 4.70 -4.00
N GLN A 147 19.36 5.91 -3.96
CA GLN A 147 19.56 6.77 -5.14
C GLN A 147 20.74 6.35 -6.03
N SER A 148 21.48 5.28 -5.69
CA SER A 148 22.64 4.84 -6.46
C SER A 148 22.32 3.71 -7.42
N ALA A 149 22.87 3.78 -8.64
CA ALA A 149 22.86 2.69 -9.62
C ALA A 149 23.52 1.41 -9.06
N ILE A 150 24.40 1.56 -8.07
CA ILE A 150 25.10 0.47 -7.37
C ILE A 150 24.14 -0.55 -6.75
N ARG A 151 22.89 -0.16 -6.45
CA ARG A 151 21.92 -1.02 -5.76
C ARG A 151 20.70 -1.42 -6.61
N SER A 152 20.74 -1.23 -7.93
CA SER A 152 19.72 -1.80 -8.84
C SER A 152 19.60 -3.32 -8.65
N VAL A 153 20.74 -4.00 -8.52
CA VAL A 153 20.81 -5.44 -8.23
C VAL A 153 20.12 -5.79 -6.90
N ASP A 154 20.29 -4.97 -5.86
CA ASP A 154 19.64 -5.20 -4.56
C ASP A 154 18.12 -5.05 -4.66
N ARG A 155 17.64 -4.04 -5.42
CA ARG A 155 16.19 -3.86 -5.69
C ARG A 155 15.62 -5.05 -6.44
N ILE A 156 16.29 -5.52 -7.49
CA ILE A 156 15.87 -6.71 -8.27
C ILE A 156 15.83 -7.95 -7.38
N ASN A 157 16.88 -8.19 -6.58
CA ASN A 157 16.92 -9.31 -5.64
C ASN A 157 15.77 -9.23 -4.63
N ARG A 158 15.51 -8.05 -4.09
CA ARG A 158 14.43 -7.82 -3.13
C ARG A 158 13.04 -8.01 -3.77
N ALA A 159 12.85 -7.59 -5.03
CA ALA A 159 11.64 -7.88 -5.79
C ALA A 159 11.41 -9.38 -5.97
N HIS A 160 12.46 -10.15 -6.27
CA HIS A 160 12.39 -11.62 -6.30
C HIS A 160 12.07 -12.23 -4.94
N GLU A 161 12.63 -11.70 -3.84
CA GLU A 161 12.28 -12.15 -2.49
C GLU A 161 10.81 -11.91 -2.15
N TYR A 162 10.27 -10.74 -2.50
CA TYR A 162 8.87 -10.39 -2.29
C TYR A 162 7.93 -11.30 -3.07
N LEU A 163 8.19 -11.53 -4.37
CA LEU A 163 7.36 -12.43 -5.17
C LEU A 163 7.53 -13.91 -4.75
N GLY A 164 8.76 -14.30 -4.39
CA GLY A 164 9.08 -15.64 -3.90
C GLY A 164 8.46 -15.95 -2.53
N HIS A 165 8.20 -14.94 -1.69
CA HIS A 165 7.50 -15.10 -0.42
C HIS A 165 6.14 -15.77 -0.61
N PHE A 166 5.38 -15.34 -1.62
CA PHE A 166 4.06 -15.90 -1.90
C PHE A 166 4.11 -17.33 -2.45
N GLY A 167 5.17 -17.69 -3.18
CA GLY A 167 5.39 -19.07 -3.65
C GLY A 167 5.70 -20.05 -2.52
N LYS A 168 6.42 -19.60 -1.48
CA LYS A 168 6.82 -20.45 -0.34
C LYS A 168 5.67 -20.79 0.60
N CYS A 169 4.64 -19.95 0.65
CA CYS A 169 3.52 -20.11 1.58
C CYS A 169 2.44 -21.09 1.08
N SER A 170 2.69 -21.91 0.04
CA SER A 170 1.70 -22.80 -0.59
C SER A 170 0.43 -22.05 -1.10
N ILE A 171 0.61 -20.81 -1.56
CA ILE A 171 -0.48 -19.89 -1.96
C ILE A 171 -0.70 -19.95 -3.49
N SER A 172 -0.52 -21.10 -4.14
CA SER A 172 -0.72 -21.18 -5.60
C SER A 172 -2.13 -20.79 -6.03
N ASP A 173 -3.10 -20.92 -5.10
CA ASP A 173 -4.54 -20.87 -5.38
C ASP A 173 -5.28 -19.70 -4.70
N HIS A 174 -4.61 -18.62 -4.27
CA HIS A 174 -5.31 -17.48 -3.62
C HIS A 174 -5.13 -16.16 -4.36
N ASN A 175 -6.00 -15.20 -4.02
CA ASN A 175 -5.86 -13.81 -4.43
C ASN A 175 -4.75 -13.13 -3.62
N VAL A 176 -3.83 -12.48 -4.31
CA VAL A 176 -2.69 -11.81 -3.69
C VAL A 176 -2.57 -10.39 -4.23
N VAL A 177 -2.35 -9.43 -3.33
CA VAL A 177 -2.00 -8.05 -3.67
C VAL A 177 -0.74 -7.65 -2.91
N LEU A 178 0.30 -7.25 -3.64
CA LEU A 178 1.49 -6.59 -3.12
C LEU A 178 1.45 -5.13 -3.55
N ALA A 179 1.42 -4.21 -2.60
CA ALA A 179 1.27 -2.79 -2.86
C ALA A 179 2.20 -1.95 -1.99
N GLY A 180 2.90 -0.98 -2.56
CA GLY A 180 3.81 -0.17 -1.77
C GLY A 180 4.82 0.59 -2.60
N ASP A 181 5.66 1.34 -1.90
CA ASP A 181 6.83 1.96 -2.46
C ASP A 181 7.89 0.88 -2.70
N MET A 182 8.15 0.52 -3.95
CA MET A 182 9.18 -0.44 -4.32
C MET A 182 10.52 0.25 -4.61
N ASN A 183 10.55 1.58 -4.55
CA ASN A 183 11.66 2.44 -4.95
C ASN A 183 12.23 2.07 -6.34
N TRP A 184 11.35 1.57 -7.22
CA TRP A 184 11.66 1.11 -8.58
C TRP A 184 11.79 2.27 -9.57
N ASP A 185 12.78 2.20 -10.45
CA ASP A 185 13.02 3.15 -11.52
C ASP A 185 13.18 2.37 -12.83
N ASP A 186 12.16 2.36 -13.70
CA ASP A 186 12.15 1.51 -14.91
C ASP A 186 13.30 1.84 -15.88
N ASP A 187 13.76 3.09 -15.93
CA ASP A 187 14.90 3.49 -16.76
C ASP A 187 16.23 2.92 -16.24
N LEU A 188 16.34 2.72 -14.92
CA LEU A 188 17.55 2.20 -14.27
C LEU A 188 17.51 0.68 -14.06
N ASP A 189 16.36 0.15 -13.66
CA ASP A 189 16.17 -1.23 -13.22
C ASP A 189 15.56 -2.12 -14.31
N GLY A 190 15.04 -1.52 -15.38
CA GLY A 190 14.23 -2.21 -16.38
C GLY A 190 12.83 -2.57 -15.86
N PRO A 191 12.08 -3.40 -16.59
CA PRO A 191 10.74 -3.82 -16.18
C PRO A 191 10.79 -4.58 -14.85
N PHE A 192 9.79 -4.36 -14.00
CA PHE A 192 9.69 -5.09 -12.73
C PHE A 192 9.70 -6.62 -12.99
N PRO A 193 10.49 -7.41 -12.23
CA PRO A 193 10.80 -8.80 -12.57
C PRO A 193 9.67 -9.76 -12.19
N ILE A 194 8.49 -9.58 -12.79
CA ILE A 194 7.34 -10.48 -12.65
C ILE A 194 7.66 -11.81 -13.37
N PRO A 195 7.65 -12.97 -12.68
CA PRO A 195 7.94 -14.25 -13.32
C PRO A 195 6.92 -14.57 -14.42
N VAL A 196 7.41 -14.93 -15.60
CA VAL A 196 6.58 -15.29 -16.76
C VAL A 196 5.67 -16.48 -16.41
N GLY A 197 4.40 -16.39 -16.79
CA GLY A 197 3.41 -17.46 -16.54
C GLY A 197 2.96 -17.60 -15.09
N SER A 198 3.34 -16.69 -14.19
CA SER A 198 2.98 -16.76 -12.76
C SER A 198 1.56 -16.29 -12.44
N GLY A 199 0.89 -15.64 -13.40
CA GLY A 199 -0.44 -15.01 -13.24
C GLY A 199 -0.41 -13.66 -12.50
N TRP A 200 0.78 -13.16 -12.16
CA TRP A 200 0.95 -11.82 -11.62
C TRP A 200 0.88 -10.77 -12.72
N VAL A 201 0.26 -9.64 -12.41
CA VAL A 201 0.17 -8.46 -13.26
C VAL A 201 0.51 -7.21 -12.46
N ASP A 202 1.03 -6.19 -13.15
CA ASP A 202 1.08 -4.82 -12.63
C ASP A 202 -0.26 -4.14 -12.95
N ALA A 203 -1.03 -3.80 -11.93
CA ALA A 203 -2.39 -3.31 -12.10
C ALA A 203 -2.46 -1.97 -12.87
N TRP A 204 -1.42 -1.13 -12.77
CA TRP A 204 -1.35 0.09 -13.57
C TRP A 204 -1.14 -0.25 -15.04
N CYS A 205 -0.19 -1.15 -15.33
CA CYS A 205 0.06 -1.59 -16.70
C CYS A 205 -1.17 -2.24 -17.33
N GLU A 206 -1.86 -3.13 -16.60
CA GLU A 206 -3.04 -3.84 -17.08
C GLU A 206 -4.20 -2.88 -17.39
N LEU A 207 -4.49 -1.93 -16.50
CA LEU A 207 -5.64 -1.03 -16.63
C LEU A 207 -5.38 0.22 -17.47
N ARG A 208 -4.11 0.63 -17.66
CA ARG A 208 -3.75 1.91 -18.29
C ARG A 208 -2.80 1.78 -19.47
N GLY A 209 -2.18 0.63 -19.72
CA GLY A 209 -1.28 0.43 -20.86
C GLY A 209 0.19 0.78 -20.60
N GLY A 210 0.63 0.80 -19.33
CA GLY A 210 2.05 0.90 -18.94
C GLY A 210 2.63 2.32 -18.90
N ASP A 211 3.96 2.42 -18.95
CA ASP A 211 4.73 3.64 -18.60
C ASP A 211 4.54 4.81 -19.60
N GLY A 212 3.98 4.54 -20.79
CA GLY A 212 3.56 5.55 -21.77
C GLY A 212 2.23 6.24 -21.45
N ALA A 213 1.46 5.74 -20.47
CA ALA A 213 0.14 6.26 -20.10
C ALA A 213 0.16 7.19 -18.88
N GLY A 214 1.34 7.61 -18.42
CA GLY A 214 1.52 8.36 -17.18
C GLY A 214 1.51 7.47 -15.94
N GLY A 215 1.06 8.01 -14.81
CA GLY A 215 1.06 7.27 -13.54
C GLY A 215 2.36 7.38 -12.75
N TRP A 216 3.12 8.45 -12.98
CA TRP A 216 4.35 8.73 -12.26
C TRP A 216 4.02 9.08 -10.80
N THR A 217 4.16 8.11 -9.90
CA THR A 217 3.96 8.34 -8.47
C THR A 217 5.15 9.08 -7.82
N TYR A 218 6.25 9.21 -8.56
CA TYR A 218 7.30 10.20 -8.34
C TYR A 218 7.38 11.09 -9.59
N ASP A 219 6.97 12.36 -9.49
CA ASP A 219 6.99 13.30 -10.62
C ASP A 219 7.57 14.64 -10.19
N SER A 220 8.84 14.89 -10.52
CA SER A 220 9.51 16.14 -10.17
C SER A 220 9.02 17.36 -10.97
N VAL A 221 8.19 17.15 -12.00
CA VAL A 221 7.56 18.23 -12.77
C VAL A 221 6.22 18.63 -12.14
N ALA A 222 5.41 17.64 -11.75
CA ALA A 222 4.10 17.87 -11.15
C ALA A 222 4.15 18.17 -9.65
N ASN A 223 5.19 17.75 -8.94
CA ASN A 223 5.34 17.95 -7.50
C ASN A 223 6.51 18.91 -7.18
N PRO A 224 6.25 20.21 -6.94
CA PRO A 224 7.27 21.19 -6.59
C PRO A 224 8.06 20.86 -5.32
N MET A 225 7.52 20.00 -4.42
CA MET A 225 8.25 19.56 -3.22
C MET A 225 9.49 18.72 -3.54
N LEU A 226 9.60 18.20 -4.76
CA LEU A 226 10.77 17.47 -5.24
C LEU A 226 11.88 18.40 -5.78
N ARG A 227 11.73 19.72 -5.70
CA ARG A 227 12.79 20.65 -6.08
C ARG A 227 14.02 20.43 -5.19
N GLY A 228 15.16 20.18 -5.81
CA GLY A 228 16.41 19.83 -5.13
C GLY A 228 16.64 18.32 -4.95
N PHE A 229 15.64 17.49 -5.24
CA PHE A 229 15.79 16.02 -5.34
C PHE A 229 16.16 15.59 -6.76
N LYS A 230 16.41 14.28 -6.97
CA LYS A 230 16.68 13.70 -8.29
C LYS A 230 15.54 14.04 -9.25
N PRO A 231 15.77 14.81 -10.33
CA PRO A 231 14.71 15.07 -11.30
C PRO A 231 14.33 13.77 -12.01
N GLY A 232 13.05 13.60 -12.30
CA GLY A 232 12.57 12.41 -12.97
C GLY A 232 11.07 12.20 -12.84
N ARG A 233 10.61 11.25 -13.64
CA ARG A 233 9.24 10.75 -13.66
C ARG A 233 9.31 9.23 -13.61
N THR A 234 9.12 8.67 -12.42
CA THR A 234 9.23 7.22 -12.20
C THR A 234 7.96 6.72 -11.52
N ARG A 235 7.80 5.40 -11.49
CA ARG A 235 6.65 4.73 -10.86
C ARG A 235 7.14 3.73 -9.80
N PRO A 236 7.65 4.22 -8.66
CA PRO A 236 8.17 3.34 -7.65
C PRO A 236 7.04 2.74 -6.80
N ASP A 237 5.87 3.39 -6.72
CA ASP A 237 4.69 2.83 -6.04
C ASP A 237 3.88 2.00 -7.04
N ARG A 238 3.60 0.75 -6.68
CA ARG A 238 2.89 -0.19 -7.57
C ARG A 238 1.85 -0.99 -6.81
N PHE A 239 0.86 -1.46 -7.56
CA PHE A 239 0.03 -2.60 -7.19
C PHE A 239 0.40 -3.77 -8.09
N LEU A 240 1.00 -4.81 -7.51
CA LEU A 240 1.20 -6.10 -8.17
C LEU A 240 0.11 -7.04 -7.66
N CYS A 241 -0.57 -7.71 -8.58
CA CYS A 241 -1.76 -8.49 -8.28
C CYS A 241 -1.68 -9.86 -8.93
N LYS A 242 -2.07 -10.89 -8.19
CA LYS A 242 -2.39 -12.22 -8.72
C LYS A 242 -3.79 -12.57 -8.24
N LEU A 243 -4.80 -12.37 -9.09
CA LEU A 243 -6.21 -12.45 -8.70
C LEU A 243 -6.90 -13.60 -9.42
N ARG A 244 -7.27 -14.63 -8.67
CA ARG A 244 -8.05 -15.78 -9.17
C ARG A 244 -9.53 -15.44 -9.23
N ASP A 245 -10.05 -14.87 -8.16
CA ASP A 245 -11.48 -14.69 -7.89
C ASP A 245 -11.95 -13.24 -8.08
N PHE A 246 -11.04 -12.31 -8.39
CA PHE A 246 -11.34 -10.90 -8.62
C PHE A 246 -10.83 -10.41 -9.96
N ASP A 247 -11.54 -9.46 -10.54
CA ASP A 247 -11.11 -8.64 -11.66
C ASP A 247 -10.56 -7.29 -11.17
N LEU A 248 -9.61 -6.74 -11.91
CA LEU A 248 -9.17 -5.35 -11.75
C LEU A 248 -10.24 -4.43 -12.36
N ASP A 249 -10.82 -3.54 -11.56
CA ASP A 249 -11.91 -2.65 -12.00
C ASP A 249 -11.39 -1.26 -12.38
N SER A 250 -10.61 -0.61 -11.51
CA SER A 250 -10.07 0.71 -11.79
C SER A 250 -8.85 1.05 -10.94
N ILE A 251 -7.96 1.89 -11.49
CA ILE A 251 -6.81 2.43 -10.77
C ILE A 251 -6.62 3.92 -11.08
N ARG A 252 -6.27 4.72 -10.07
CA ARG A 252 -5.97 6.14 -10.22
C ARG A 252 -4.98 6.66 -9.19
N MET A 253 -4.28 7.74 -9.52
CA MET A 253 -3.47 8.49 -8.58
C MET A 253 -4.33 9.34 -7.64
N VAL A 254 -3.83 9.57 -6.43
CA VAL A 254 -4.43 10.45 -5.41
C VAL A 254 -3.36 11.33 -4.77
N GLY A 255 -3.77 12.46 -4.20
CA GLY A 255 -2.85 13.42 -3.59
C GLY A 255 -2.02 14.22 -4.60
N THR A 256 -2.55 14.39 -5.82
CA THR A 256 -1.92 15.15 -6.91
C THR A 256 -2.08 16.66 -6.79
N GLU A 257 -2.98 17.11 -5.92
CA GLU A 257 -3.31 18.53 -5.75
C GLU A 257 -2.54 19.15 -4.58
N ALA A 258 -2.14 20.41 -4.77
CA ALA A 258 -1.59 21.22 -3.68
C ALA A 258 -2.65 21.45 -2.59
N ILE A 259 -2.19 21.49 -1.34
CA ILE A 259 -3.04 21.78 -0.18
C ILE A 259 -3.40 23.28 -0.23
N PRO A 260 -4.69 23.64 -0.32
CA PRO A 260 -5.10 25.03 -0.45
C PRO A 260 -4.57 25.92 0.68
N GLY A 261 -3.89 27.00 0.30
CA GLY A 261 -3.37 27.99 1.26
C GLY A 261 -2.14 27.54 2.05
N VAL A 262 -1.52 26.41 1.73
CA VAL A 262 -0.31 25.92 2.41
C VAL A 262 0.88 26.02 1.48
N THR A 263 1.89 26.78 1.89
CA THR A 263 3.13 27.03 1.15
C THR A 263 4.34 26.85 2.07
N TYR A 264 5.52 26.68 1.47
CA TYR A 264 6.80 26.67 2.18
C TYR A 264 7.87 27.42 1.37
N TYR A 265 8.95 27.80 2.04
CA TYR A 265 10.13 28.37 1.39
C TYR A 265 11.14 27.25 1.15
N ASP A 266 11.65 27.14 -0.07
CA ASP A 266 12.78 26.27 -0.34
C ASP A 266 14.12 26.92 0.07
N ASP A 267 15.22 26.20 -0.10
CA ASP A 267 16.57 26.66 0.28
C ASP A 267 17.02 27.91 -0.52
N LYS A 268 16.34 28.23 -1.62
CA LYS A 268 16.60 29.42 -2.43
C LYS A 268 15.72 30.61 -2.04
N GLY A 269 14.82 30.42 -1.07
CA GLY A 269 13.85 31.42 -0.63
C GLY A 269 12.64 31.55 -1.56
N ASP A 270 12.45 30.63 -2.51
CA ASP A 270 11.28 30.63 -3.38
C ASP A 270 10.08 30.05 -2.63
N VAL A 271 8.90 30.65 -2.81
CA VAL A 271 7.65 30.16 -2.22
C VAL A 271 7.06 29.08 -3.10
N LEU A 272 6.92 27.87 -2.57
CA LEU A 272 6.38 26.71 -3.27
C LEU A 272 5.10 26.20 -2.61
N PRO A 273 4.14 25.68 -3.39
CA PRO A 273 2.97 25.02 -2.84
C PRO A 273 3.38 23.73 -2.11
N VAL A 274 2.64 23.38 -1.07
CA VAL A 274 2.82 22.12 -0.35
C VAL A 274 1.80 21.11 -0.86
N LEU A 275 2.28 19.92 -1.24
CA LEU A 275 1.46 18.75 -1.55
C LEU A 275 1.42 17.80 -0.34
N PRO A 276 0.51 16.81 -0.31
CA PRO A 276 0.39 15.92 0.84
C PRO A 276 1.66 15.09 1.11
N SER A 277 2.35 14.67 0.05
CA SER A 277 3.60 13.93 0.10
C SER A 277 4.49 14.27 -1.11
N HIS A 278 5.76 13.87 -1.05
CA HIS A 278 6.67 13.92 -2.18
C HIS A 278 6.36 12.81 -3.20
N ARG A 279 5.50 11.85 -2.82
CA ARG A 279 4.94 10.81 -3.68
C ARG A 279 3.45 11.05 -3.90
N PHE A 280 2.90 10.55 -5.00
CA PHE A 280 1.46 10.42 -5.19
C PHE A 280 0.99 9.02 -4.78
N GLY A 281 -0.16 8.94 -4.13
CA GLY A 281 -0.75 7.65 -3.75
C GLY A 281 -1.44 6.98 -4.94
N LEU A 282 -1.70 5.69 -4.83
CA LEU A 282 -2.52 4.92 -5.78
C LEU A 282 -3.74 4.34 -5.09
N LEU A 283 -4.90 4.48 -5.73
CA LEU A 283 -6.14 3.84 -5.33
C LEU A 283 -6.55 2.82 -6.39
N LEU A 284 -6.54 1.55 -6.01
CA LEU A 284 -6.99 0.41 -6.81
C LEU A 284 -8.38 -0.02 -6.34
N THR A 285 -9.24 -0.39 -7.28
CA THR A 285 -10.51 -1.07 -7.03
C THR A 285 -10.51 -2.42 -7.73
N ILE A 286 -10.92 -3.46 -7.01
CA ILE A 286 -11.15 -4.81 -7.54
C ILE A 286 -12.59 -5.24 -7.26
N SER A 287 -13.12 -6.13 -8.11
CA SER A 287 -14.47 -6.67 -7.97
C SER A 287 -14.46 -8.20 -8.10
N PRO A 288 -15.31 -8.94 -7.38
CA PRO A 288 -15.45 -10.38 -7.59
C PRO A 288 -15.76 -10.70 -9.05
N LYS A 289 -15.15 -11.76 -9.58
CA LYS A 289 -15.50 -12.29 -10.89
C LYS A 289 -16.94 -12.75 -10.88
N GLN A 290 -17.65 -12.49 -11.96
CA GLN A 290 -18.96 -13.08 -12.16
C GLN A 290 -18.77 -14.58 -12.39
N ALA A 291 -19.52 -15.40 -11.64
CA ALA A 291 -19.53 -16.85 -11.77
C ALA A 291 -20.14 -17.30 -13.11
#